data_AF-A0A8D0HS45-F1
#
_entry.id   AF-A0A8D0HS45-F1
#
_cell.length_a   1.000
_cell.length_b   1.000
_cell.length_c   1.000
_cell.angle_alpha   90.00
_cell.angle_beta   90.00
_cell.angle_gamma   90.00
#
_symmetry.space_group_name_H-M   'P 1'
#
loop_
_entity.id
_entity.type
_entity.pdbx_description
1 polymer ?
#
loop_
_entity_poly.entity_id
_entity_poly.type
_entity_poly.pdbx_seq_one_letter_code
_entity_poly.pdbx_strand_id
1 'polypeptide(L)'
;PDNEIIDYNTKLSGVTAEDLKNALPSIRDVQAILLNLFSADTILIGHSLESDLFALKLFHNSVVDTSVVFPHRLGLPHKRALRNLIADYLRRIIQDDGKSQI
;
A
#
# COMPACT_ATOMS: atom_id res chain seq x y z
N PRO A 1 8.50 6.83 12.89
CA PRO A 1 8.75 5.52 13.54
C PRO A 1 9.58 5.72 14.80
N ASP A 2 9.40 4.89 15.83
CA ASP A 2 10.15 5.06 17.09
C ASP A 2 11.60 4.55 16.98
N ASN A 3 11.85 3.63 16.04
CA ASN A 3 13.16 3.07 15.77
C ASN A 3 13.89 3.84 14.66
N GLU A 4 15.22 3.72 14.65
CA GLU A 4 16.07 4.25 13.59
C GLU A 4 15.69 3.67 12.22
N ILE A 5 15.66 4.54 11.22
CA ILE A 5 15.34 4.18 9.84
C ILE A 5 16.64 3.84 9.12
N ILE A 6 16.77 2.59 8.71
CA ILE A 6 17.94 2.09 7.97
C ILE A 6 17.81 2.39 6.47
N ASP A 7 16.60 2.29 5.93
CA ASP A 7 16.31 2.56 4.51
C ASP A 7 14.91 3.18 4.36
N TYR A 8 14.83 4.29 3.63
CA TYR A 8 13.60 5.01 3.32
C TYR A 8 12.86 4.45 2.09
N ASN A 9 13.54 3.59 1.33
CA ASN A 9 13.05 2.98 0.11
C ASN A 9 12.49 4.01 -0.89
N THR A 10 13.15 5.17 -1.00
CA THR A 10 12.65 6.37 -1.71
C THR A 10 12.25 6.10 -3.16
N LYS A 11 12.92 5.17 -3.85
CA LYS A 11 12.56 4.77 -5.22
C LYS A 11 11.14 4.19 -5.31
N LEU A 12 10.70 3.48 -4.28
CA LEU A 12 9.40 2.82 -4.25
C LEU A 12 8.36 3.63 -3.47
N SER A 13 8.74 4.23 -2.34
CA SER A 13 7.83 4.97 -1.45
C SER A 13 7.66 6.44 -1.85
N GLY A 14 8.63 7.02 -2.57
CA GLY A 14 8.74 8.46 -2.77
C GLY A 14 9.13 9.24 -1.51
N VAL A 15 9.38 8.57 -0.38
CA VAL A 15 9.66 9.20 0.91
C VAL A 15 11.16 9.47 1.06
N THR A 16 11.50 10.70 1.43
CA THR A 16 12.86 11.15 1.76
C THR A 16 13.05 11.28 3.27
N ALA A 17 14.30 11.45 3.70
CA ALA A 17 14.61 11.71 5.10
C ALA A 17 14.01 13.05 5.59
N GLU A 18 13.88 14.06 4.72
CA GLU A 18 13.33 15.37 5.08
C GLU A 18 11.82 15.28 5.35
N ASP A 19 11.09 14.43 4.60
CA ASP A 19 9.66 14.19 4.81
C ASP A 19 9.36 13.65 6.22
N LEU A 20 10.32 12.94 6.81
CA LEU A 20 10.19 12.31 8.13
C LEU A 20 10.78 13.13 9.27
N LYS A 21 11.60 14.15 8.97
CA LYS A 21 12.22 15.01 9.97
C LYS A 21 11.21 15.76 10.83
N ASN A 22 10.07 16.11 10.24
CA ASN A 22 8.94 16.75 10.92
C ASN A 22 7.66 15.93 10.82
N ALA A 23 7.74 14.61 10.58
CA ALA A 23 6.55 13.79 10.52
C ALA A 23 5.87 13.74 11.90
N LEU A 24 4.76 14.45 12.02
CA LEU A 24 4.04 14.68 13.27
C LEU A 24 3.23 13.47 13.77
N PRO A 25 2.52 12.70 12.93
CA PRO A 25 1.64 11.69 13.47
C PRO A 25 2.42 10.43 13.87
N SER A 26 2.23 10.01 15.13
CA SER A 26 2.61 8.67 15.56
C SER A 26 1.70 7.63 14.90
N ILE A 27 2.10 6.36 14.96
CA ILE A 27 1.25 5.27 14.45
C ILE A 27 -0.13 5.27 15.14
N ARG A 28 -0.20 5.67 16.42
CA ARG A 28 -1.46 5.75 17.17
C ARG A 28 -2.36 6.87 16.66
N ASP A 29 -1.78 8.00 16.27
CA ASP A 29 -2.54 9.12 15.70
C ASP A 29 -3.14 8.74 14.35
N VAL A 30 -2.35 8.06 13.50
CA VAL A 30 -2.84 7.53 12.22
C VAL A 30 -3.95 6.50 12.46
N GLN A 31 -3.77 5.56 13.38
CA GLN A 31 -4.81 4.58 13.74
C GLN A 31 -6.10 5.25 14.21
N ALA A 32 -6.02 6.25 15.09
CA ALA A 32 -7.18 6.98 15.57
C ALA A 32 -7.92 7.70 14.44
N ILE A 33 -7.20 8.31 13.49
CA ILE A 33 -7.82 8.93 12.31
C ILE A 33 -8.54 7.86 11.47
N LEU A 34 -7.89 6.74 11.17
CA LEU A 34 -8.46 5.67 10.35
C LEU A 34 -9.71 5.04 11.00
N LEU A 35 -9.68 4.81 12.32
CA LEU A 35 -10.81 4.28 13.08
C LEU A 35 -12.00 5.26 13.17
N ASN A 36 -11.78 6.55 12.93
CA ASN A 36 -12.87 7.53 12.78
C ASN A 36 -13.40 7.61 11.34
N LEU A 37 -12.63 7.15 10.35
CA LEU A 37 -13.02 7.18 8.94
C LEU A 37 -13.85 5.97 8.53
N PHE A 38 -13.60 4.80 9.15
CA PHE A 38 -14.33 3.58 8.85
C PHE A 38 -14.66 2.78 10.10
N SER A 39 -15.76 2.02 10.01
CA SER A 39 -16.22 1.10 11.05
C SER A 39 -15.97 -0.34 10.64
N ALA A 40 -16.25 -1.30 11.53
CA ALA A 40 -16.13 -2.73 11.23
C ALA A 40 -16.99 -3.19 10.02
N ASP A 41 -18.09 -2.49 9.75
CA ASP A 41 -19.01 -2.82 8.64
C ASP A 41 -18.62 -2.15 7.32
N THR A 42 -17.68 -1.21 7.35
CA THR A 42 -17.19 -0.54 6.14
C THR A 42 -16.40 -1.54 5.29
N ILE A 43 -16.67 -1.63 3.98
CA ILE A 43 -15.89 -2.50 3.10
C ILE A 43 -14.66 -1.75 2.60
N LEU A 44 -13.46 -2.20 2.99
CA LEU A 44 -12.20 -1.66 2.48
C LEU A 44 -11.86 -2.32 1.14
N ILE A 45 -11.61 -1.51 0.12
CA ILE A 45 -11.25 -1.99 -1.22
C ILE A 45 -9.85 -1.49 -1.56
N GLY A 46 -8.98 -2.40 -1.99
CA GLY A 46 -7.60 -2.03 -2.34
C GLY A 46 -6.83 -3.15 -3.01
N HIS A 47 -5.51 -3.03 -3.02
CA HIS A 47 -4.61 -3.98 -3.67
C HIS A 47 -3.49 -4.39 -2.72
N SER A 48 -3.45 -5.68 -2.35
CA SER A 48 -2.51 -6.21 -1.35
C SER A 48 -2.61 -5.52 0.02
N LEU A 49 -3.84 -5.19 0.44
CA LEU A 49 -4.12 -4.45 1.69
C LEU A 49 -3.64 -5.18 2.94
N GLU A 50 -3.45 -6.50 2.88
CA GLU A 50 -2.83 -7.29 3.94
C GLU A 50 -1.54 -6.64 4.48
N SER A 51 -0.64 -6.24 3.58
CA SER A 51 0.66 -5.67 3.96
C SER A 51 0.50 -4.27 4.59
N ASP A 52 -0.41 -3.46 4.07
CA ASP A 52 -0.70 -2.13 4.59
C ASP A 52 -1.34 -2.20 5.98
N LEU A 53 -2.36 -3.04 6.15
CA LEU A 53 -3.04 -3.25 7.43
C LEU A 53 -2.10 -3.83 8.49
N PHE A 54 -1.20 -4.75 8.09
CA PHE A 54 -0.17 -5.28 8.97
C PHE A 54 0.80 -4.19 9.45
N ALA A 55 1.30 -3.35 8.53
CA ALA A 55 2.16 -2.22 8.86
C ALA A 55 1.46 -1.20 9.79
N LEU A 56 0.16 -0.99 9.57
CA LEU A 56 -0.69 -0.13 10.41
C LEU A 56 -1.10 -0.79 11.74
N LYS A 57 -0.83 -2.09 11.94
CA LYS A 57 -1.29 -2.90 13.07
C LYS A 57 -2.82 -2.81 13.26
N LEU A 58 -3.55 -2.83 12.15
CA LEU A 58 -5.01 -2.80 12.11
C LEU A 58 -5.53 -4.14 11.61
N PHE A 59 -6.66 -4.57 12.16
CA PHE A 59 -7.38 -5.76 11.73
C PHE A 59 -8.77 -5.36 11.26
N HIS A 60 -9.16 -5.83 10.08
CA HIS A 60 -10.45 -5.51 9.47
C HIS A 60 -10.97 -6.68 8.64
N ASN A 61 -12.18 -7.15 8.92
CA ASN A 61 -12.72 -8.37 8.31
C ASN A 61 -13.33 -8.13 6.92
N SER A 62 -13.90 -6.94 6.72
CA SER A 62 -14.67 -6.60 5.53
C SER A 62 -13.76 -6.00 4.47
N VAL A 63 -12.98 -6.84 3.77
CA VAL A 63 -11.97 -6.41 2.78
C VAL A 63 -12.23 -7.06 1.43
N VAL A 64 -12.19 -6.25 0.36
CA VAL A 64 -12.09 -6.72 -1.03
C VAL A 64 -10.70 -6.39 -1.54
N ASP A 65 -9.83 -7.40 -1.59
CA ASP A 65 -8.46 -7.27 -2.07
C ASP A 65 -8.33 -7.71 -3.53
N THR A 66 -8.02 -6.77 -4.42
CA THR A 66 -7.85 -7.03 -5.85
C THR A 66 -6.70 -7.99 -6.16
N SER A 67 -5.68 -8.12 -5.31
CA SER A 67 -4.62 -9.12 -5.49
C SER A 67 -5.11 -10.56 -5.30
N VAL A 68 -6.21 -10.74 -4.56
CA VAL A 68 -6.90 -12.02 -4.35
C VAL A 68 -7.96 -12.24 -5.42
N VAL A 69 -8.76 -11.21 -5.73
CA VAL A 69 -9.82 -11.27 -6.77
C VAL A 69 -9.23 -11.56 -8.16
N PHE A 70 -8.01 -11.07 -8.43
CA PHE A 70 -7.29 -11.32 -9.69
C PHE A 70 -6.03 -12.17 -9.44
N PRO A 71 -6.19 -13.50 -9.27
CA PRO A 71 -5.09 -14.37 -8.87
C PRO A 71 -3.99 -14.43 -9.93
N HIS A 72 -2.76 -14.66 -9.48
CA HIS A 72 -1.65 -14.93 -10.38
C HIS A 72 -1.77 -16.32 -11.00
N ARG A 73 -1.38 -16.49 -12.27
CA ARG A 73 -1.47 -17.78 -12.98
C ARG A 73 -0.67 -18.91 -12.32
N LEU A 74 0.39 -18.57 -11.61
CA LEU A 74 1.24 -19.51 -10.86
C LEU A 74 0.71 -19.83 -9.45
N GLY A 75 -0.41 -19.23 -9.04
CA GLY A 75 -0.92 -19.37 -7.67
C GLY A 75 -0.07 -18.66 -6.61
N LEU A 76 -0.44 -18.86 -5.35
CA LEU A 76 0.31 -18.33 -4.20
C LEU A 76 1.73 -18.93 -4.16
N PRO A 77 2.74 -18.18 -3.70
CA PRO A 77 2.67 -16.83 -3.08
C PRO A 77 2.68 -15.67 -4.09
N HIS A 78 2.66 -15.95 -5.40
CA HIS A 78 2.74 -14.90 -6.41
C HIS A 78 1.43 -14.09 -6.46
N LYS A 79 1.55 -12.77 -6.33
CA LYS A 79 0.45 -11.81 -6.53
C LYS A 79 0.69 -11.04 -7.83
N ARG A 80 -0.38 -10.68 -8.55
CA ARG A 80 -0.28 -9.81 -9.72
C ARG A 80 -0.03 -8.38 -9.24
N ALA A 81 0.97 -7.69 -9.81
CA ALA A 81 1.18 -6.27 -9.50
C ALA A 81 0.01 -5.41 -10.01
N LEU A 82 -0.37 -4.38 -9.24
CA LEU A 82 -1.44 -3.44 -9.61
C LEU A 82 -1.24 -2.86 -11.01
N ARG A 83 -0.01 -2.44 -11.36
CA ARG A 83 0.32 -1.92 -12.71
C ARG A 83 -0.07 -2.87 -13.84
N ASN A 84 0.08 -4.18 -13.63
CA ASN A 84 -0.28 -5.19 -14.63
C ASN A 84 -1.80 -5.33 -14.73
N LEU A 85 -2.53 -5.25 -13.59
CA LEU A 85 -3.99 -5.26 -13.60
C LEU A 85 -4.56 -4.04 -14.32
N ILE A 86 -4.02 -2.85 -14.03
CA ILE A 86 -4.45 -1.61 -14.70
C ILE A 86 -4.15 -1.66 -16.20
N ALA A 87 -2.97 -2.15 -16.61
CA ALA A 87 -2.63 -2.28 -18.02
C ALA A 87 -3.58 -3.25 -18.76
N ASP A 88 -3.90 -4.39 -18.14
CA ASP A 88 -4.73 -5.42 -18.77
C ASP A 88 -6.21 -5.03 -18.84
N TYR A 89 -6.77 -4.53 -17.75
CA TYR A 89 -8.21 -4.29 -17.62
C TYR A 89 -8.62 -2.86 -17.97
N LEU A 90 -7.78 -1.87 -17.70
CA LEU A 90 -8.09 -0.45 -17.94
C LEU A 90 -7.30 0.14 -19.12
N ARG A 91 -6.41 -0.64 -19.76
CA ARG A 91 -5.57 -0.18 -20.88
C ARG A 91 -4.77 1.09 -20.55
N ARG A 92 -4.37 1.23 -19.29
CA ARG A 92 -3.61 2.38 -18.78
C ARG A 92 -2.31 1.91 -18.15
N ILE A 93 -1.23 2.62 -18.46
CA ILE A 93 0.08 2.42 -17.81
C ILE A 93 0.14 3.35 -16.59
N ILE A 94 0.55 2.78 -15.46
CA ILE A 94 0.79 3.53 -14.20
C ILE A 94 2.18 3.18 -13.69
N GLN A 95 2.80 4.11 -12.96
CA GLN A 95 4.15 3.95 -12.40
C GLN A 95 5.15 3.54 -13.48
N ASP A 96 5.35 4.43 -14.46
CA ASP A 96 6.40 4.24 -15.46
C ASP A 96 7.75 4.32 -14.72
N ASP A 97 8.52 3.23 -14.75
CA ASP A 97 9.87 3.22 -14.20
C ASP A 97 10.61 4.34 -14.93
N GLY A 98 10.92 5.44 -14.25
CA GLY A 98 11.57 6.63 -14.82
C GLY A 98 12.94 6.33 -15.44
N LYS A 99 12.95 5.63 -16.56
CA LYS A 99 14.06 5.55 -17.49
C LYS A 99 14.03 6.87 -18.22
N SER A 100 14.68 7.88 -17.64
CA SER A 100 15.27 8.95 -18.46
C SER A 100 16.03 8.25 -19.57
N GLN A 101 15.51 8.37 -20.78
CA GLN A 101 16.25 8.07 -22.00
C GLN A 101 17.52 8.92 -21.96
N ILE A 102 18.64 8.27 -22.25
CA ILE A 102 19.97 8.86 -22.38
C ILE A 102 19.93 10.00 -23.40
#